data_AF-A0A832L5U8-F1
#
_entry.id   AF-A0A832L5U8-F1
#
_cell.length_a   1.000
_cell.length_b   1.000
_cell.length_c   1.000
_cell.angle_alpha   90.00
_cell.angle_beta   90.00
_cell.angle_gamma   90.00
#
_symmetry.space_group_name_H-M   'P 1'
#
loop_
_entity.id
_entity.type
_entity.pdbx_description
1 polymer ?
#
loop_
_entity_poly.entity_id
_entity_poly.type
_entity_poly.pdbx_seq_one_letter_code
_entity_poly.pdbx_strand_id
1 'polypeptide(L)'
;MVDNRTVIIGLLVVVIIILLAFLGLRPVMYDSTYGPSGYQPGHMGPGMMHNPAYNYSYGSGMMGDMMALYYPGATPINQEEARQKMEDFAKQYGSNLEVDDFMAFSSNYYAVLKDTDSNQSIAEILVDRYSGSVYPEPGPNMMWNTRFGAGRMKAEGADYDLAGAKKLAEFFLTGYLPGAQITESKQMPGYYTYDFGRQDIEGMLSVNAYSGQIWVHTWHGPYLGGFNATT
;
A
#
# COMPACT_ATOMS: atom_id res chain seq x y z
N MET A 1 67.88 -4.31 -0.37
CA MET A 1 66.94 -5.32 -0.90
C MET A 1 66.31 -6.00 0.30
N VAL A 2 65.02 -5.75 0.55
CA VAL A 2 64.30 -6.39 1.66
C VAL A 2 64.07 -7.84 1.29
N ASP A 3 64.41 -8.76 2.19
CA ASP A 3 64.25 -10.20 1.98
C ASP A 3 62.76 -10.54 1.76
N ASN A 4 62.45 -11.25 0.67
CA ASN A 4 61.09 -11.67 0.33
C ASN A 4 60.42 -12.45 1.47
N ARG A 5 61.19 -13.12 2.34
CA ARG A 5 60.67 -13.78 3.54
C ARG A 5 60.09 -12.79 4.54
N THR A 6 60.73 -11.63 4.72
CA THR A 6 60.26 -10.59 5.65
C THR A 6 58.97 -9.94 5.14
N VAL A 7 58.82 -9.78 3.83
CA VAL A 7 57.59 -9.25 3.19
C VAL A 7 56.42 -10.24 3.34
N ILE A 8 56.65 -11.53 3.12
CA ILE A 8 55.61 -12.56 3.24
C ILE A 8 55.15 -12.71 4.70
N ILE A 9 56.07 -12.69 5.66
CA ILE A 9 55.73 -12.73 7.09
C ILE A 9 54.92 -11.49 7.49
N GLY A 10 55.31 -10.30 7.01
CA GLY A 10 54.56 -9.06 7.25
C GLY A 10 53.11 -9.13 6.75
N LEU A 11 52.91 -9.65 5.53
CA LEU A 11 51.58 -9.83 4.95
C LEU A 11 50.72 -10.83 5.72
N LEU A 12 51.28 -11.97 6.14
CA LEU A 12 50.56 -12.97 6.92
C LEU A 12 50.11 -12.44 8.29
N VAL A 13 50.94 -11.64 8.95
CA VAL A 13 50.59 -11.01 10.23
C VAL A 13 49.44 -10.02 10.05
N VAL A 14 49.44 -9.22 8.97
CA VAL A 14 48.33 -8.28 8.68
C VAL A 14 47.01 -9.02 8.42
N VAL A 15 47.04 -10.11 7.65
CA VAL A 15 45.84 -10.93 7.38
C VAL A 15 45.29 -11.56 8.67
N ILE A 16 46.16 -12.06 9.55
CA ILE A 16 45.74 -12.62 10.85
C ILE A 16 45.13 -11.54 11.74
N ILE A 17 45.69 -10.33 11.78
CA ILE A 17 45.14 -9.21 12.55
C ILE A 17 43.75 -8.81 12.03
N ILE A 18 43.56 -8.76 10.70
CA ILE A 18 42.24 -8.46 10.10
C ILE A 18 41.23 -9.56 10.46
N LEU A 19 41.62 -10.84 10.37
CA LEU A 19 40.74 -11.96 10.75
C LEU A 19 40.37 -11.94 12.24
N LEU A 20 41.32 -11.60 13.12
CA LEU A 20 41.06 -11.46 14.55
C LEU A 20 40.16 -10.24 14.86
N ALA A 21 40.31 -9.14 14.12
CA ALA A 21 39.42 -7.99 14.23
C ALA A 21 37.98 -8.33 13.81
N PHE A 22 37.80 -9.14 12.75
CA PHE A 22 36.49 -9.64 12.32
C PHE A 22 35.86 -10.64 13.30
N LEU A 23 36.67 -11.39 14.08
CA LEU A 23 36.17 -12.27 15.14
C LEU A 23 35.82 -11.52 16.43
N GLY A 24 36.47 -10.37 16.70
CA GLY A 24 36.23 -9.51 17.85
C GLY A 24 35.11 -8.46 17.67
N LEU A 25 34.76 -8.12 16.43
CA LEU A 25 33.64 -7.24 16.08
C LEU A 25 32.45 -8.07 15.55
N ARG A 26 31.82 -8.85 16.42
CA ARG A 26 30.45 -9.30 16.14
C ARG A 26 29.51 -8.12 16.39
N PRO A 27 28.60 -7.77 15.46
CA PRO A 27 27.54 -6.83 15.79
C PRO A 27 26.76 -7.43 16.97
N VAL A 28 26.58 -6.61 18.01
CA VAL A 28 25.66 -6.88 19.11
C VAL A 28 24.29 -7.05 18.48
N MET A 29 23.92 -8.29 18.19
CA MET A 29 22.54 -8.68 17.99
C MET A 29 21.81 -8.26 19.26
N TYR A 30 20.84 -7.35 19.11
CA TYR A 30 19.94 -6.98 20.17
C TYR A 30 19.29 -8.28 20.70
N ASP A 31 19.62 -8.59 21.94
CA ASP A 31 19.07 -9.72 22.67
C ASP A 31 17.60 -9.43 22.94
N SER A 32 16.70 -10.19 22.30
CA SER A 32 15.30 -10.25 22.71
C SER A 32 15.22 -11.07 23.99
N THR A 33 15.50 -10.41 25.11
CA THR A 33 15.19 -10.93 26.45
C THR A 33 13.67 -10.94 26.64
N TYR A 34 12.99 -11.93 26.08
CA TYR A 34 11.65 -12.34 26.51
C TYR A 34 11.83 -13.54 27.44
N GLY A 35 11.93 -13.26 28.75
CA GLY A 35 11.91 -14.30 29.78
C GLY A 35 10.53 -14.98 29.85
N PRO A 36 10.46 -16.29 30.15
CA PRO A 36 9.20 -17.00 30.29
C PRO A 36 8.62 -16.74 31.68
N SER A 37 7.95 -15.60 31.86
CA SER A 37 7.24 -15.28 33.09
C SER A 37 5.73 -15.39 32.88
N GLY A 38 5.20 -16.51 33.38
CA GLY A 38 3.83 -16.75 33.83
C GLY A 38 2.68 -15.94 33.22
N TYR A 39 1.96 -16.55 32.27
CA TYR A 39 0.56 -16.19 32.03
C TYR A 39 -0.26 -16.50 33.29
N GLN A 40 -0.60 -15.45 34.04
CA GLN A 40 -1.73 -15.45 34.97
C GLN A 40 -3.03 -15.23 34.15
N PRO A 41 -4.05 -16.10 34.24
CA PRO A 41 -5.32 -15.87 33.58
C PRO A 41 -6.12 -14.83 34.36
N GLY A 42 -6.08 -13.58 33.91
CA GLY A 42 -6.80 -12.46 34.49
C GLY A 42 -7.89 -11.92 33.57
N HIS A 43 -9.13 -12.35 33.83
CA HIS A 43 -10.38 -11.60 33.67
C HIS A 43 -10.60 -10.79 32.38
N MET A 44 -11.18 -11.41 31.36
CA MET A 44 -11.96 -10.70 30.34
C MET A 44 -13.16 -10.02 31.01
N GLY A 45 -13.17 -8.69 31.02
CA GLY A 45 -14.28 -7.88 31.52
C GLY A 45 -15.55 -8.07 30.64
N PRO A 46 -16.75 -8.02 31.22
CA PRO A 46 -18.00 -8.23 30.49
C PRO A 46 -18.50 -6.94 29.82
N GLY A 47 -18.87 -7.03 28.53
CA GLY A 47 -19.54 -5.98 27.74
C GLY A 47 -18.61 -5.42 26.64
N MET A 48 -18.96 -5.35 25.36
CA MET A 48 -20.23 -4.89 24.77
C MET A 48 -20.49 -5.55 23.39
N MET A 49 -20.56 -6.88 23.34
CA MET A 49 -21.44 -7.53 22.36
C MET A 49 -22.87 -7.27 22.83
N HIS A 50 -23.57 -6.28 22.24
CA HIS A 50 -25.04 -6.23 22.07
C HIS A 50 -25.43 -4.86 21.50
N ASN A 51 -25.51 -4.76 20.17
CA ASN A 51 -26.42 -3.82 19.52
C ASN A 51 -27.22 -4.59 18.46
N PRO A 52 -28.48 -4.99 18.74
CA PRO A 52 -29.26 -5.87 17.87
C PRO A 52 -30.07 -5.06 16.83
N ALA A 53 -29.41 -4.17 16.09
CA ALA A 53 -30.07 -3.30 15.10
C ALA A 53 -29.57 -3.44 13.66
N TYR A 54 -28.54 -4.25 13.41
CA TYR A 54 -28.11 -4.55 12.04
C TYR A 54 -27.95 -6.05 11.87
N ASN A 55 -28.93 -6.61 11.17
CA ASN A 55 -28.93 -7.95 10.64
C ASN A 55 -27.74 -8.12 9.69
N TYR A 56 -26.55 -8.42 10.22
CA TYR A 56 -25.46 -8.95 9.42
C TYR A 56 -25.85 -10.37 9.01
N SER A 57 -26.57 -10.43 7.89
CA SER A 57 -26.56 -11.61 7.03
C SER A 57 -25.10 -12.03 6.86
N TYR A 58 -24.83 -13.32 7.01
CA TYR A 58 -23.57 -14.00 6.68
C TYR A 58 -23.30 -13.90 5.16
N GLY A 59 -23.21 -12.68 4.63
CA GLY A 59 -22.64 -12.41 3.31
C GLY A 59 -21.12 -12.42 3.43
N SER A 60 -20.42 -12.80 2.36
CA SER A 60 -18.97 -12.54 2.26
C SER A 60 -18.73 -11.09 2.66
N GLY A 61 -18.13 -10.88 3.83
CA GLY A 61 -17.65 -9.55 4.18
C GLY A 61 -16.60 -9.13 3.16
N MET A 62 -16.26 -7.85 3.16
CA MET A 62 -15.19 -7.24 2.36
C MET A 62 -13.87 -8.06 2.34
N MET A 63 -13.60 -8.81 3.42
CA MET A 63 -12.45 -9.72 3.54
C MET A 63 -12.55 -10.97 2.65
N GLY A 64 -13.77 -11.45 2.35
CA GLY A 64 -14.03 -12.54 1.42
C GLY A 64 -13.88 -12.11 -0.05
N ASP A 65 -14.25 -10.87 -0.37
CA ASP A 65 -14.07 -10.32 -1.73
C ASP A 65 -12.60 -10.06 -2.07
N MET A 66 -11.77 -9.76 -1.05
CA MET A 66 -10.31 -9.65 -1.19
C MET A 66 -9.58 -11.00 -1.28
N MET A 67 -10.23 -12.11 -0.94
CA MET A 67 -9.63 -13.44 -0.81
C MET A 67 -10.29 -14.43 -1.76
N ALA A 68 -10.20 -14.15 -3.07
CA ALA A 68 -10.79 -15.00 -4.09
C ALA A 68 -10.01 -16.31 -4.27
N LEU A 69 -10.75 -17.41 -4.41
CA LEU A 69 -10.23 -18.72 -4.80
C LEU A 69 -10.51 -18.94 -6.28
N TYR A 70 -9.50 -19.28 -7.06
CA TYR A 70 -9.63 -19.47 -8.51
C TYR A 70 -9.51 -20.93 -8.91
N TYR A 71 -10.30 -21.32 -9.91
CA TYR A 71 -10.15 -22.61 -10.57
C TYR A 71 -8.98 -22.58 -11.57
N PRO A 72 -8.30 -23.72 -11.85
CA PRO A 72 -7.15 -23.75 -12.75
C PRO A 72 -7.40 -23.22 -14.17
N GLY A 73 -8.65 -23.23 -14.64
CA GLY A 73 -9.05 -22.70 -15.95
C GLY A 73 -9.62 -21.28 -15.91
N ALA A 74 -9.52 -20.57 -14.78
CA ALA A 74 -10.01 -19.20 -14.68
C ALA A 74 -9.25 -18.28 -15.65
N THR A 75 -9.99 -17.40 -16.29
CA THR A 75 -9.43 -16.38 -17.19
C THR A 75 -9.83 -15.00 -16.70
N PRO A 76 -9.02 -13.96 -16.91
CA PRO A 76 -9.38 -12.61 -16.52
C PRO A 76 -10.64 -12.13 -17.26
N ILE A 77 -11.54 -11.46 -16.55
CA ILE A 77 -12.58 -10.63 -17.18
C ILE A 77 -11.91 -9.52 -17.99
N ASN A 78 -12.60 -9.08 -19.04
CA ASN A 78 -12.10 -7.99 -19.88
C ASN A 78 -12.29 -6.63 -19.18
N GLN A 79 -11.60 -5.61 -19.68
CA GLN A 79 -11.60 -4.26 -19.07
C GLN A 79 -12.98 -3.60 -19.10
N GLU A 80 -13.77 -3.82 -20.15
CA GLU A 80 -15.10 -3.22 -20.28
C GLU A 80 -16.06 -3.80 -19.23
N GLU A 81 -16.00 -5.12 -19.00
CA GLU A 81 -16.75 -5.77 -17.92
C GLU A 81 -16.31 -5.26 -16.54
N ALA A 82 -14.99 -5.10 -16.32
CA ALA A 82 -14.47 -4.56 -15.06
C ALA A 82 -14.94 -3.12 -14.82
N ARG A 83 -14.90 -2.27 -15.85
CA ARG A 83 -15.38 -0.88 -15.80
C ARG A 83 -16.86 -0.83 -15.47
N GLN A 84 -17.70 -1.61 -16.15
CA GLN A 84 -19.14 -1.67 -15.86
C GLN A 84 -19.41 -2.08 -14.40
N LYS A 85 -18.67 -3.07 -13.89
CA LYS A 85 -18.77 -3.50 -12.49
C LYS A 85 -18.35 -2.40 -11.51
N MET A 86 -17.30 -1.64 -11.83
CA MET A 86 -16.87 -0.48 -11.03
C MET A 86 -17.91 0.63 -11.03
N GLU A 87 -18.50 0.96 -12.17
CA GLU A 87 -19.58 1.94 -12.30
C GLU A 87 -20.82 1.53 -11.47
N ASP A 88 -21.17 0.25 -11.49
CA ASP A 88 -22.24 -0.27 -10.64
C ASP A 88 -21.90 -0.21 -9.15
N PHE A 89 -20.66 -0.53 -8.78
CA PHE A 89 -20.18 -0.46 -7.41
C PHE A 89 -20.14 0.99 -6.88
N ALA A 90 -19.76 1.95 -7.73
CA ALA A 90 -19.66 3.37 -7.42
C ALA A 90 -20.97 3.95 -6.90
N LYS A 91 -22.14 3.43 -7.32
CA LYS A 91 -23.47 3.86 -6.85
C LYS A 91 -23.64 3.77 -5.32
N GLN A 92 -22.82 2.97 -4.64
CA GLN A 92 -22.80 2.88 -3.18
C GLN A 92 -22.18 4.10 -2.48
N TYR A 93 -21.38 4.89 -3.20
CA TYR A 93 -20.71 6.09 -2.69
C TYR A 93 -21.52 7.37 -2.95
N GLY A 94 -22.46 7.35 -3.90
CA GLY A 94 -23.27 8.50 -4.28
C GLY A 94 -23.90 8.37 -5.66
N SER A 95 -24.78 9.31 -6.02
CA SER A 95 -25.46 9.32 -7.33
C SER A 95 -24.67 9.98 -8.46
N ASN A 96 -23.71 10.86 -8.12
CA ASN A 96 -23.00 11.73 -9.05
C ASN A 96 -21.53 11.36 -9.12
N LEU A 97 -21.26 10.08 -9.40
CA LEU A 97 -19.92 9.52 -9.41
C LEU A 97 -19.60 8.93 -10.77
N GLU A 98 -18.36 9.12 -11.19
CA GLU A 98 -17.78 8.48 -12.37
C GLU A 98 -16.50 7.72 -12.02
N VAL A 99 -16.20 6.73 -12.84
CA VAL A 99 -14.93 5.99 -12.82
C VAL A 99 -13.90 6.83 -13.58
N ASP A 100 -12.90 7.32 -12.86
CA ASP A 100 -11.73 8.04 -13.35
C ASP A 100 -10.50 7.13 -13.27
N ASP A 101 -9.45 7.47 -14.00
CA ASP A 101 -8.12 6.84 -13.90
C ASP A 101 -8.14 5.30 -13.81
N PHE A 102 -8.68 4.67 -14.85
CA PHE A 102 -8.84 3.23 -14.90
C PHE A 102 -7.55 2.57 -15.39
N MET A 103 -6.97 1.72 -14.54
CA MET A 103 -5.70 1.05 -14.79
C MET A 103 -5.81 -0.47 -14.66
N ALA A 104 -5.07 -1.18 -15.49
CA ALA A 104 -4.92 -2.63 -15.42
C ALA A 104 -3.55 -2.97 -14.82
N PHE A 105 -3.57 -3.77 -13.77
CA PHE A 105 -2.38 -4.41 -13.21
C PHE A 105 -2.50 -5.92 -13.33
N SER A 106 -1.42 -6.65 -13.06
CA SER A 106 -1.44 -8.11 -13.16
C SER A 106 -2.48 -8.76 -12.24
N SER A 107 -2.68 -8.18 -11.05
CA SER A 107 -3.50 -8.78 -9.98
C SER A 107 -4.91 -8.19 -9.90
N ASN A 108 -5.12 -6.95 -10.30
CA ASN A 108 -6.42 -6.27 -10.23
C ASN A 108 -6.58 -5.24 -11.36
N TYR A 109 -7.82 -4.83 -11.61
CA TYR A 109 -8.10 -3.53 -12.23
C TYR A 109 -8.28 -2.51 -11.11
N TYR A 110 -7.71 -1.33 -11.27
CA TYR A 110 -7.81 -0.20 -10.34
C TYR A 110 -8.64 0.91 -10.98
N ALA A 111 -9.37 1.65 -10.15
CA ALA A 111 -9.90 2.94 -10.56
C ALA A 111 -10.07 3.91 -9.40
N VAL A 112 -10.08 5.19 -9.74
CA VAL A 112 -10.51 6.28 -8.88
C VAL A 112 -12.00 6.55 -9.09
N LEU A 113 -12.73 6.75 -7.99
CA LEU A 113 -14.07 7.33 -8.05
C LEU A 113 -13.97 8.84 -7.93
N LYS A 114 -14.57 9.57 -8.87
CA LYS A 114 -14.60 11.04 -8.89
C LYS A 114 -16.02 11.55 -8.74
N ASP A 115 -16.22 12.49 -7.83
CA ASP A 115 -17.47 13.23 -7.67
C ASP A 115 -17.57 14.30 -8.76
N THR A 116 -18.57 14.18 -9.63
CA THR A 116 -18.74 15.06 -10.79
C THR A 116 -19.20 16.46 -10.40
N ASP A 117 -19.85 16.63 -9.25
CA ASP A 117 -20.33 17.95 -8.80
C ASP A 117 -19.17 18.81 -8.28
N SER A 118 -18.23 18.18 -7.56
CA SER A 118 -17.08 18.85 -6.96
C SER A 118 -15.78 18.69 -7.75
N ASN A 119 -15.77 17.83 -8.76
CA ASN A 119 -14.58 17.37 -9.50
C ASN A 119 -13.46 16.83 -8.59
N GLN A 120 -13.84 16.22 -7.46
CA GLN A 120 -12.92 15.70 -6.46
C GLN A 120 -12.83 14.17 -6.54
N SER A 121 -11.62 13.61 -6.51
CA SER A 121 -11.40 12.18 -6.29
C SER A 121 -11.78 11.82 -4.84
N ILE A 122 -12.62 10.80 -4.68
CA ILE A 122 -13.26 10.50 -3.38
C ILE A 122 -12.88 9.14 -2.79
N ALA A 123 -12.50 8.17 -3.62
CA ALA A 123 -12.17 6.82 -3.20
C ALA A 123 -11.42 6.08 -4.30
N GLU A 124 -10.75 5.00 -3.91
CA GLU A 124 -10.08 4.07 -4.81
C GLU A 124 -10.73 2.69 -4.66
N ILE A 125 -10.97 2.03 -5.79
CA ILE A 125 -11.60 0.71 -5.83
C ILE A 125 -10.84 -0.23 -6.76
N LEU A 126 -10.91 -1.51 -6.43
CA LEU A 126 -10.28 -2.58 -7.17
C LEU A 126 -11.34 -3.56 -7.69
N VAL A 127 -11.06 -4.15 -8.84
CA VAL A 127 -11.75 -5.34 -9.32
C VAL A 127 -10.76 -6.48 -9.41
N ASP A 128 -11.08 -7.58 -8.75
CA ASP A 128 -10.40 -8.84 -8.94
C ASP A 128 -10.54 -9.28 -10.40
N ARG A 129 -9.42 -9.55 -11.08
CA ARG A 129 -9.45 -9.81 -12.51
C ARG A 129 -10.15 -11.10 -12.87
N TYR A 130 -10.23 -12.09 -11.98
CA TYR A 130 -10.71 -13.42 -12.31
C TYR A 130 -12.11 -13.68 -11.76
N SER A 131 -12.43 -13.21 -10.55
CA SER A 131 -13.77 -13.31 -9.98
C SER A 131 -14.68 -12.16 -10.42
N GLY A 132 -14.11 -11.01 -10.78
CA GLY A 132 -14.86 -9.78 -11.02
C GLY A 132 -15.48 -9.20 -9.76
N SER A 133 -15.00 -9.58 -8.58
CA SER A 133 -15.40 -8.98 -7.29
C SER A 133 -14.86 -7.56 -7.22
N VAL A 134 -15.73 -6.60 -6.90
CA VAL A 134 -15.35 -5.20 -6.71
C VAL A 134 -15.26 -4.90 -5.23
N TYR A 135 -14.18 -4.23 -4.81
CA TYR A 135 -13.98 -3.88 -3.41
C TYR A 135 -13.16 -2.59 -3.28
N PRO A 136 -13.31 -1.84 -2.17
CA PRO A 136 -12.48 -0.68 -1.90
C PRO A 136 -11.03 -1.08 -1.73
N GLU A 137 -10.12 -0.26 -2.25
CA GLU A 137 -8.69 -0.55 -2.19
C GLU A 137 -8.20 -0.70 -0.74
N PRO A 138 -7.42 -1.75 -0.42
CA PRO A 138 -6.89 -1.94 0.93
C PRO A 138 -5.91 -0.82 1.33
N GLY A 139 -5.73 -0.62 2.63
CA GLY A 139 -4.77 0.36 3.13
C GLY A 139 -5.34 1.79 3.12
N PRO A 140 -4.71 2.79 2.46
CA PRO A 140 -5.06 4.21 2.57
C PRO A 140 -6.55 4.52 2.36
N ASN A 141 -7.16 3.96 1.33
CA ASN A 141 -8.58 4.18 1.06
C ASN A 141 -9.51 3.63 2.17
N MET A 142 -9.16 2.51 2.81
CA MET A 142 -9.92 2.00 3.94
C MET A 142 -9.56 2.66 5.28
N MET A 143 -8.30 3.06 5.47
CA MET A 143 -7.76 3.46 6.78
C MET A 143 -7.64 4.96 6.96
N TRP A 144 -7.32 5.69 5.89
CA TRP A 144 -7.05 7.13 5.90
C TRP A 144 -8.13 7.96 5.22
N ASN A 145 -9.03 7.34 4.44
CA ASN A 145 -10.13 8.06 3.81
C ASN A 145 -11.09 8.63 4.88
N THR A 146 -11.13 9.96 4.99
CA THR A 146 -11.92 10.63 6.03
C THR A 146 -13.42 10.70 5.74
N ARG A 147 -13.84 10.43 4.50
CA ARG A 147 -15.25 10.38 4.11
C ARG A 147 -15.81 8.95 4.15
N PHE A 148 -15.08 7.98 3.60
CA PHE A 148 -15.59 6.63 3.35
C PHE A 148 -14.85 5.51 4.11
N GLY A 149 -13.69 5.80 4.70
CA GLY A 149 -12.88 4.82 5.41
C GLY A 149 -13.33 4.56 6.85
N ALA A 150 -12.71 3.57 7.48
CA ALA A 150 -12.85 3.24 8.90
C ALA A 150 -12.28 4.36 9.80
N GLY A 151 -11.30 5.12 9.29
CA GLY A 151 -10.70 6.27 9.95
C GLY A 151 -11.56 7.53 9.91
N ARG A 152 -12.84 7.46 10.32
CA ARG A 152 -13.72 8.64 10.48
C ARG A 152 -13.29 9.57 11.63
N MET A 153 -11.98 9.71 11.85
CA MET A 153 -11.42 10.67 12.77
C MET A 153 -11.26 11.98 11.98
N LYS A 154 -12.09 12.97 12.30
CA LYS A 154 -11.84 14.35 11.86
C LYS A 154 -10.55 14.81 12.52
N ALA A 155 -9.44 14.72 11.80
CA ALA A 155 -8.28 15.54 12.10
C ALA A 155 -8.54 16.93 11.48
N GLU A 156 -8.58 17.96 12.32
CA GLU A 156 -8.71 19.35 11.87
C GLU A 156 -7.38 19.80 11.26
N GLY A 157 -7.41 20.22 10.00
CA GLY A 157 -6.23 20.68 9.25
C GLY A 157 -5.34 19.54 8.76
N ALA A 158 -5.13 19.45 7.45
CA ALA A 158 -4.07 18.61 6.91
C ALA A 158 -2.72 19.32 7.17
N ASP A 159 -1.75 18.60 7.73
CA ASP A 159 -0.40 19.13 7.96
C ASP A 159 0.41 19.22 6.66
N TYR A 160 0.02 18.44 5.65
CA TYR A 160 0.64 18.40 4.33
C TYR A 160 -0.39 18.70 3.26
N ASP A 161 -0.09 19.68 2.40
CA ASP A 161 -0.79 19.86 1.13
C ASP A 161 -0.25 18.89 0.06
N LEU A 162 -0.86 18.90 -1.13
CA LEU A 162 -0.47 18.01 -2.24
C LEU A 162 1.02 18.16 -2.60
N ALA A 163 1.55 19.38 -2.58
CA ALA A 163 2.94 19.66 -2.93
C ALA A 163 3.92 19.19 -1.84
N GLY A 164 3.57 19.39 -0.56
CA GLY A 164 4.33 18.91 0.58
C GLY A 164 4.38 17.38 0.62
N ALA A 165 3.23 16.73 0.45
CA ALA A 165 3.14 15.28 0.38
C ALA A 165 3.90 14.70 -0.83
N LYS A 166 3.86 15.36 -1.99
CA LYS A 166 4.62 14.94 -3.19
C LYS A 166 6.12 14.96 -2.93
N LYS A 167 6.63 15.98 -2.22
CA LYS A 167 8.05 16.05 -1.84
C LYS A 167 8.46 14.91 -0.90
N LEU A 168 7.60 14.52 0.04
CA LEU A 168 7.86 13.37 0.92
C LEU A 168 7.96 12.08 0.10
N ALA A 169 7.03 11.87 -0.83
CA ALA A 169 7.02 10.73 -1.73
C ALA A 169 8.27 10.70 -2.64
N GLU A 170 8.62 11.82 -3.28
CA GLU A 170 9.82 11.94 -4.11
C GLU A 170 11.09 11.62 -3.32
N PHE A 171 11.22 12.16 -2.10
CA PHE A 171 12.36 11.87 -1.23
C PHE A 171 12.45 10.38 -0.87
N PHE A 172 11.33 9.75 -0.51
CA PHE A 172 11.28 8.32 -0.22
C PHE A 172 11.68 7.46 -1.43
N LEU A 173 11.23 7.82 -2.63
CA LEU A 173 11.55 7.10 -3.86
C LEU A 173 13.04 7.10 -4.19
N THR A 174 13.82 8.10 -3.75
CA THR A 174 15.28 8.11 -3.94
C THR A 174 15.97 6.87 -3.36
N GLY A 175 15.47 6.34 -2.25
CA GLY A 175 15.97 5.13 -1.60
C GLY A 175 15.17 3.87 -1.94
N TYR A 176 13.85 4.00 -2.12
CA TYR A 176 12.97 2.87 -2.39
C TYR A 176 13.12 2.32 -3.81
N LEU A 177 13.14 3.21 -4.82
CA LEU A 177 13.30 2.84 -6.22
C LEU A 177 14.12 3.92 -6.95
N PRO A 178 15.47 3.87 -6.87
CA PRO A 178 16.32 4.89 -7.45
C PRO A 178 16.03 5.14 -8.93
N GLY A 179 15.87 6.42 -9.29
CA GLY A 179 15.53 6.89 -10.63
C GLY A 179 14.03 6.96 -10.94
N ALA A 180 13.15 6.44 -10.06
CA ALA A 180 11.71 6.59 -10.23
C ALA A 180 11.26 8.03 -10.00
N GLN A 181 10.22 8.43 -10.72
CA GLN A 181 9.57 9.73 -10.63
C GLN A 181 8.07 9.55 -10.48
N ILE A 182 7.42 10.54 -9.86
CA ILE A 182 5.96 10.60 -9.78
C ILE A 182 5.42 11.06 -11.13
N THR A 183 4.51 10.27 -11.71
CA THR A 183 3.90 10.55 -13.02
C THR A 183 2.52 11.19 -12.89
N GLU A 184 1.75 10.80 -11.87
CA GLU A 184 0.42 11.32 -11.59
C GLU A 184 0.22 11.57 -10.09
N SER A 185 -0.74 12.41 -9.73
CA SER A 185 -1.06 12.72 -8.34
C SER A 185 -2.56 12.91 -8.18
N LYS A 186 -3.17 12.18 -7.25
CA LYS A 186 -4.59 12.30 -6.92
C LYS A 186 -4.76 12.74 -5.47
N GLN A 187 -5.62 13.72 -5.25
CA GLN A 187 -6.01 14.15 -3.91
C GLN A 187 -7.27 13.41 -3.47
N MET A 188 -7.14 12.64 -2.38
CA MET A 188 -8.24 11.93 -1.76
C MET A 188 -8.64 12.60 -0.44
N PRO A 189 -9.80 12.28 0.14
CA PRO A 189 -10.15 12.76 1.47
C PRO A 189 -9.20 12.20 2.54
N GLY A 190 -8.23 13.00 2.99
CA GLY A 190 -7.31 12.65 4.09
C GLY A 190 -5.96 12.05 3.69
N TYR A 191 -5.71 11.86 2.39
CA TYR A 191 -4.44 11.34 1.88
C TYR A 191 -4.27 11.71 0.40
N TYR A 192 -3.07 11.47 -0.13
CA TYR A 192 -2.73 11.67 -1.53
C TYR A 192 -2.20 10.37 -2.11
N THR A 193 -2.61 9.98 -3.32
CA THR A 193 -2.06 8.83 -4.05
C THR A 193 -1.21 9.31 -5.22
N TYR A 194 -0.12 8.59 -5.47
CA TYR A 194 0.86 8.89 -6.51
C TYR A 194 1.20 7.63 -7.28
N ASP A 195 1.17 7.74 -8.60
CA ASP A 195 1.76 6.77 -9.51
C ASP A 195 3.24 7.10 -9.69
N PHE A 196 4.09 6.08 -9.73
CA PHE A 196 5.52 6.29 -9.93
C PHE A 196 6.17 5.22 -10.79
N GLY A 197 7.29 5.58 -11.42
CA GLY A 197 8.16 4.66 -12.14
C GLY A 197 9.30 5.36 -12.87
N ARG A 198 10.15 4.62 -13.58
CA ARG A 198 11.30 5.19 -14.32
C ARG A 198 11.00 5.55 -15.77
N GLN A 199 10.05 4.86 -16.39
CA GLN A 199 9.64 5.05 -17.78
C GLN A 199 8.13 4.96 -17.87
N ASP A 200 7.61 3.81 -17.45
CA ASP A 200 6.18 3.55 -17.25
C ASP A 200 5.86 3.43 -15.75
N ILE A 201 4.58 3.31 -15.41
CA ILE A 201 4.12 3.07 -14.03
C ILE A 201 4.70 1.72 -13.55
N GLU A 202 5.46 1.76 -12.45
CA GLU A 202 6.03 0.59 -11.79
C GLU A 202 5.36 0.29 -10.44
N GLY A 203 4.61 1.25 -9.90
CA GLY A 203 3.85 1.08 -8.68
C GLY A 203 3.11 2.34 -8.28
N MET A 204 2.41 2.22 -7.15
CA MET A 204 1.63 3.29 -6.55
C MET A 204 1.98 3.38 -5.06
N LEU A 205 1.90 4.59 -4.51
CA LEU A 205 2.01 4.81 -3.08
C LEU A 205 1.05 5.92 -2.67
N SER A 206 0.65 5.91 -1.40
CA SER A 206 -0.06 7.04 -0.81
C SER A 206 0.70 7.69 0.32
N VAL A 207 0.44 8.97 0.54
CA VAL A 207 0.95 9.76 1.67
C VAL A 207 -0.22 10.24 2.51
N ASN A 208 -0.21 9.95 3.80
CA ASN A 208 -1.21 10.45 4.73
C ASN A 208 -1.11 11.98 4.85
N ALA A 209 -2.22 12.70 4.69
CA ALA A 209 -2.21 14.17 4.66
C ALA A 209 -1.93 14.82 6.03
N TYR A 210 -1.99 14.05 7.11
CA TYR A 210 -1.79 14.53 8.48
C TYR A 210 -0.43 14.09 9.03
N SER A 211 -0.08 12.81 8.91
CA SER A 211 1.17 12.29 9.48
C SER A 211 2.36 12.34 8.52
N GLY A 212 2.13 12.50 7.22
CA GLY A 212 3.17 12.34 6.19
C GLY A 212 3.67 10.90 6.02
N GLN A 213 3.02 9.92 6.68
CA GLN A 213 3.36 8.50 6.53
C GLN A 213 3.12 8.05 5.09
N ILE A 214 4.04 7.21 4.60
CA ILE A 214 4.03 6.69 3.24
C ILE A 214 3.59 5.23 3.27
N TRP A 215 2.67 4.87 2.39
CA TRP A 215 2.19 3.50 2.22
C TRP A 215 2.36 3.06 0.77
N VAL A 216 3.27 2.13 0.51
CA VAL A 216 3.45 1.56 -0.84
C VAL A 216 2.39 0.50 -1.11
N HIS A 217 1.76 0.56 -2.28
CA HIS A 217 0.70 -0.36 -2.70
C HIS A 217 1.29 -1.65 -3.25
N THR A 218 1.40 -2.67 -2.41
CA THR A 218 2.08 -3.92 -2.78
C THR A 218 1.16 -4.98 -3.42
N TRP A 219 -0.12 -4.67 -3.66
CA TRP A 219 -1.14 -5.63 -4.09
C TRP A 219 -1.43 -5.64 -5.59
N HIS A 220 -1.03 -4.63 -6.35
CA HIS A 220 -1.35 -4.52 -7.79
C HIS A 220 -0.58 -5.52 -8.67
N GLY A 221 0.70 -5.73 -8.37
CA GLY A 221 1.64 -6.40 -9.30
C GLY A 221 1.98 -5.51 -10.50
N PRO A 222 2.64 -6.05 -11.55
CA PRO A 222 3.07 -5.25 -12.71
C PRO A 222 1.94 -4.53 -13.43
N TYR A 223 2.21 -3.31 -13.88
CA TYR A 223 1.31 -2.51 -14.72
C TYR A 223 1.14 -3.13 -16.11
N LEU A 224 -0.09 -3.11 -16.64
CA LEU A 224 -0.48 -3.67 -17.94
C LEU A 224 -1.08 -2.64 -18.91
N GLY A 225 -1.24 -1.38 -18.49
CA GLY A 225 -1.84 -0.30 -19.28
C GLY A 225 -3.10 0.29 -18.64
N GLY A 226 -3.59 1.42 -19.15
CA GLY A 226 -4.77 2.11 -18.61
C GLY A 226 -5.36 3.11 -19.61
N PHE A 227 -6.55 3.60 -19.29
CA PHE A 227 -7.26 4.64 -20.05
C PHE A 227 -7.58 5.80 -19.12
N ASN A 228 -7.12 7.00 -19.48
CA ASN A 228 -7.59 8.23 -18.85
C ASN A 228 -8.91 8.65 -19.52
N ALA A 229 -9.96 8.86 -18.71
CA ALA A 229 -11.27 9.33 -19.18
C ALA A 229 -11.24 10.76 -19.76
N THR A 230 -10.07 11.41 -19.81
CA THR A 230 -9.87 12.74 -20.40
C THR A 230 -9.43 12.64 -21.86
N THR A 231 -10.40 12.45 -22.75
CA THR A 231 -10.41 12.98 -24.12
C THR A 231 -11.73 13.64 -24.42
#